data_AF-A0A925MDQ5-F1
#
_entry.id   AF-A0A925MDQ5-F1
#
_cell.length_a   1.000
_cell.length_b   1.000
_cell.length_c   1.000
_cell.angle_alpha   90.00
_cell.angle_beta   90.00
_cell.angle_gamma   90.00
#
_symmetry.space_group_name_H-M   'P 1'
#
loop_
_entity.id
_entity.type
_entity.pdbx_description
1 polymer ?
#
loop_
_entity_poly.entity_id
_entity_poly.type
_entity_poly.pdbx_seq_one_letter_code
_entity_poly.pdbx_strand_id
1 'polypeptide(L)'
;MTAGHCSYCDGHPIGATGTEAVDHFRPKSRPAFYELACAWSNLFLTCTACNHAKREQWDEALLRPDDADFTFERYFEYRFDSGELQPATAAGSDEQHRARVTIDVLQLNRPGACMARKRAVRSIRHAHAAGEPEDSGYRYLIAMCRDVR
;
A
#
# COMPACT_ATOMS: atom_id res chain seq x y z
N MET A 1 -2.14 15.06 -1.74
CA MET A 1 -3.50 14.51 -1.55
C MET A 1 -3.54 13.13 -2.19
N THR A 2 -4.13 12.11 -1.58
CA THR A 2 -4.04 10.71 -2.06
C THR A 2 -4.91 10.39 -3.27
N ALA A 3 -5.64 11.37 -3.82
CA ALA A 3 -6.58 11.19 -4.93
C ALA A 3 -7.65 10.09 -4.67
N GLY A 4 -8.07 9.91 -3.42
CA GLY A 4 -9.02 8.87 -3.04
C GLY A 4 -8.43 7.45 -3.03
N HIS A 5 -7.10 7.31 -3.03
CA HIS A 5 -6.41 6.05 -2.79
C HIS A 5 -6.18 5.85 -1.29
N CYS A 6 -6.23 4.59 -0.85
CA CYS A 6 -5.75 4.21 0.48
C CYS A 6 -4.24 4.47 0.59
N SER A 7 -3.79 5.21 1.60
CA SER A 7 -2.37 5.54 1.81
C SER A 7 -1.49 4.30 2.01
N TYR A 8 -2.07 3.16 2.39
CA TYR A 8 -1.32 1.93 2.70
C TYR A 8 -1.28 0.93 1.55
N CYS A 9 -2.42 0.57 0.97
CA CYS A 9 -2.45 -0.42 -0.11
C CYS A 9 -2.53 0.19 -1.51
N ASP A 10 -2.69 1.50 -1.62
CA ASP A 10 -2.96 2.27 -2.86
C ASP A 10 -4.24 1.84 -3.59
N GLY A 11 -5.13 1.10 -2.93
CA GLY A 11 -6.41 0.69 -3.47
C GLY A 11 -7.34 1.88 -3.74
N HIS A 12 -7.98 1.89 -4.91
CA HIS A 12 -8.91 2.92 -5.37
C HIS A 12 -10.02 2.31 -6.26
N PRO A 13 -11.26 2.82 -6.19
CA PRO A 13 -11.75 3.73 -5.15
C PRO A 13 -11.71 3.04 -3.79
N ILE A 14 -11.48 3.79 -2.69
CA ILE A 14 -11.41 3.18 -1.35
C ILE A 14 -12.65 2.32 -1.09
N GLY A 15 -13.85 2.79 -1.50
CA GLY A 15 -15.13 2.06 -1.44
C GLY A 15 -15.09 0.62 -1.96
N ALA A 16 -14.28 0.32 -2.98
CA ALA A 16 -14.13 -1.03 -3.53
C ALA A 16 -13.22 -1.93 -2.68
N THR A 17 -12.39 -1.32 -1.82
CA THR A 17 -11.44 -2.01 -0.93
C THR A 17 -11.82 -1.94 0.55
N GLY A 18 -12.85 -1.16 0.89
CA GLY A 18 -13.36 -0.91 2.24
C GLY A 18 -14.07 0.45 2.34
N THR A 19 -14.38 0.88 3.55
CA THR A 19 -14.81 2.26 3.82
C THR A 19 -13.61 3.14 4.14
N GLU A 20 -13.74 4.45 3.94
CA GLU A 20 -12.70 5.41 4.33
C GLU A 20 -12.55 5.47 5.85
N ALA A 21 -11.31 5.51 6.31
CA ALA A 21 -10.95 5.64 7.72
C ALA A 21 -9.68 6.49 7.85
N VAL A 22 -9.58 7.21 8.97
CA VAL A 22 -8.34 7.90 9.37
C VAL A 22 -7.57 6.95 10.28
N ASP A 23 -6.34 6.63 9.90
CA ASP A 23 -5.41 5.85 10.72
C ASP A 23 -4.37 6.74 11.39
N HIS A 24 -4.00 6.39 12.62
CA HIS A 24 -2.83 6.93 13.31
C HIS A 24 -1.60 6.08 13.00
N PHE A 25 -0.65 6.59 12.22
CA PHE A 25 0.54 5.81 11.83
C PHE A 25 1.30 5.32 13.07
N ARG A 26 1.65 6.24 13.97
CA ARG A 26 2.04 5.94 15.35
C ARG A 26 0.79 5.88 16.22
N PRO A 27 0.52 4.76 16.90
CA PRO A 27 -0.75 4.50 17.58
C PRO A 27 -0.96 5.41 18.78
N LYS A 28 -2.10 6.10 18.81
CA LYS A 28 -2.49 7.00 19.91
C LYS A 28 -2.75 6.28 21.24
N SER A 29 -2.87 4.95 21.23
CA SER A 29 -3.02 4.14 22.45
C SER A 29 -1.73 4.02 23.26
N ARG A 30 -0.57 4.37 22.68
CA ARG A 30 0.73 4.29 23.37
C ARG A 30 1.09 5.65 23.98
N PRO A 31 1.41 5.72 25.29
CA PRO A 31 1.77 6.98 25.96
C PRO A 31 2.90 7.76 25.29
N ALA A 32 3.86 7.06 24.68
CA ALA A 32 5.00 7.68 23.98
C ALA A 32 4.60 8.44 22.70
N PHE A 33 3.34 8.36 22.25
CA PHE A 33 2.84 8.99 21.02
C PHE A 33 1.59 9.86 21.23
N TYR A 34 1.26 10.20 22.48
CA TYR A 34 0.04 10.98 22.78
C TYR A 34 0.04 12.35 22.11
N GLU A 35 1.19 12.99 22.01
CA GLU A 35 1.39 14.27 21.31
C GLU A 35 1.11 14.17 19.80
N LEU A 36 1.16 12.96 19.24
CA LEU A 36 0.91 12.70 17.81
C LEU A 36 -0.56 12.39 17.50
N ALA A 37 -1.44 12.31 18.51
CA ALA A 37 -2.84 11.91 18.32
C ALA A 37 -3.63 12.85 17.39
N CYS A 38 -3.28 14.14 17.39
CA CYS A 38 -3.91 15.17 16.55
C CYS A 38 -2.94 15.79 15.53
N ALA A 39 -1.71 15.27 15.42
CA ALA A 39 -0.74 15.77 14.47
C ALA A 39 -1.10 15.31 13.06
N TRP A 40 -1.30 16.23 12.12
CA TRP A 40 -1.61 15.89 10.72
C TRP A 40 -0.58 14.97 10.08
N SER A 41 0.70 15.11 10.46
CA SER A 41 1.79 14.22 10.06
C SER A 41 1.67 12.81 10.64
N ASN A 42 0.66 12.48 11.43
CA ASN A 42 0.42 11.15 11.95
C ASN A 42 -0.91 10.57 11.48
N LEU A 43 -1.70 11.31 10.68
CA LEU A 43 -3.04 10.93 10.24
C LEU A 43 -3.03 10.58 8.75
N PHE A 44 -3.43 9.35 8.42
CA PHE A 44 -3.45 8.85 7.04
C PHE A 44 -4.86 8.44 6.61
N LEU A 45 -5.24 8.78 5.37
CA LEU A 45 -6.47 8.28 4.76
C LEU A 45 -6.25 6.83 4.34
N THR A 46 -7.05 5.91 4.87
CA THR A 46 -6.89 4.48 4.66
C THR A 46 -8.24 3.83 4.36
N CYS A 47 -8.21 2.63 3.76
CA CYS A 47 -9.38 1.76 3.77
C CYS A 47 -9.47 1.05 5.13
N THR A 48 -10.69 0.75 5.58
CA THR A 48 -10.93 0.06 6.86
C THR A 48 -10.25 -1.30 6.95
N ALA A 49 -10.03 -2.00 5.83
CA ALA A 49 -9.29 -3.26 5.83
C ALA A 49 -7.82 -3.08 6.25
N CYS A 50 -7.14 -2.03 5.78
CA CYS A 50 -5.75 -1.74 6.18
C CYS A 50 -5.68 -1.16 7.60
N ASN A 51 -6.61 -0.28 7.96
CA ASN A 51 -6.71 0.26 9.33
C ASN A 51 -6.94 -0.85 10.36
N HIS A 52 -7.88 -1.76 10.08
CA HIS A 52 -8.17 -2.91 10.95
C HIS A 52 -7.08 -3.97 10.97
N ALA A 53 -6.30 -4.12 9.89
CA ALA A 53 -5.12 -4.98 9.90
C ALA A 53 -4.04 -4.41 10.81
N LYS A 54 -3.74 -3.11 10.67
CA LYS A 54 -2.73 -2.41 11.46
C LYS A 54 -3.09 -2.33 12.94
N ARG A 55 -4.29 -1.83 13.27
CA ARG A 55 -4.73 -1.53 14.64
C ARG A 55 -3.65 -0.69 15.37
N GLU A 56 -3.31 -1.10 16.58
CA GLU A 56 -2.27 -0.48 17.41
C GLU A 56 -0.85 -1.04 17.14
N GLN A 57 -0.68 -1.87 16.10
CA GLN A 57 0.62 -2.37 15.70
C GLN A 57 1.46 -1.22 15.13
N TRP A 58 2.72 -1.20 15.56
CA TRP A 58 3.71 -0.23 15.13
C TRP A 58 5.09 -0.79 15.41
N ASP A 59 5.97 -0.57 14.44
CA ASP A 59 7.37 -0.94 14.41
C ASP A 59 8.13 0.21 13.74
N GLU A 60 9.37 0.48 14.17
CA GLU A 60 10.19 1.55 13.57
C GLU A 60 10.51 1.24 12.09
N ALA A 61 10.55 -0.04 11.71
CA ALA A 61 10.78 -0.48 10.35
C ALA A 61 9.53 -0.35 9.45
N LEU A 62 8.36 -0.02 10.00
CA LEU A 62 7.14 0.16 9.20
C LEU A 62 7.33 1.32 8.20
N LEU A 63 7.09 1.04 6.92
CA LEU A 63 7.24 2.04 5.86
C LEU A 63 6.16 3.10 5.97
N ARG A 64 6.60 4.35 5.92
CA ARG A 64 5.75 5.51 6.05
C ARG A 64 5.32 5.99 4.64
N PRO A 65 4.02 6.13 4.33
CA PRO A 65 3.56 6.37 2.96
C PRO A 65 3.92 7.73 2.34
N ASP A 66 4.16 8.74 3.16
CA ASP A 66 4.47 10.12 2.75
C ASP A 66 5.96 10.46 2.94
N ASP A 67 6.79 9.45 3.21
CA ASP A 67 8.25 9.62 3.24
C ASP A 67 8.74 10.01 1.83
N ALA A 68 9.56 11.06 1.75
CA ALA A 68 10.06 11.59 0.48
C ALA A 68 10.92 10.56 -0.28
N ASP A 69 11.55 9.64 0.44
CA ASP A 69 12.42 8.60 -0.12
C ASP A 69 11.66 7.29 -0.42
N PHE A 70 10.33 7.28 -0.21
CA PHE A 70 9.50 6.12 -0.51
C PHE A 70 9.18 6.04 -2.00
N THR A 71 9.59 4.94 -2.61
CA THR A 71 9.12 4.47 -3.92
C THR A 71 8.74 3.01 -3.81
N PHE A 72 7.73 2.56 -4.55
CA PHE A 72 7.22 1.20 -4.38
C PHE A 72 8.28 0.16 -4.75
N GLU A 73 8.94 0.35 -5.89
CA GLU A 73 9.92 -0.55 -6.50
C GLU A 73 11.18 -0.71 -5.65
N ARG A 74 11.48 0.27 -4.80
CA ARG A 74 12.59 0.19 -3.84
C ARG A 74 12.37 -0.87 -2.76
N TYR A 75 11.12 -1.09 -2.37
CA TYR A 75 10.80 -1.98 -1.24
C TYR A 75 10.06 -3.24 -1.67
N PHE A 76 9.26 -3.17 -2.74
CA PHE A 76 8.32 -4.22 -3.09
C PHE A 76 8.44 -4.66 -4.54
N GLU A 77 8.23 -5.96 -4.74
CA GLU A 77 7.96 -6.59 -6.02
C GLU A 77 6.55 -7.18 -6.03
N TYR A 78 5.88 -7.09 -7.17
CA TYR A 78 4.57 -7.71 -7.39
C TYR A 78 4.71 -9.07 -8.08
N ARG A 79 4.10 -10.10 -7.50
CA ARG A 79 4.01 -11.43 -8.09
C ARG A 79 2.75 -11.56 -8.95
N PHE A 80 2.92 -11.67 -10.26
CA PHE A 80 1.80 -11.76 -11.22
C PHE A 80 0.94 -13.02 -11.08
N ASP A 81 1.55 -14.14 -10.67
CA ASP A 81 0.88 -15.43 -10.54
C ASP A 81 0.02 -15.53 -9.29
N SER A 82 0.48 -15.01 -8.14
CA SER A 82 -0.25 -15.04 -6.87
C SER A 82 -1.04 -13.75 -6.57
N GLY A 83 -0.56 -12.60 -7.04
CA GLY A 83 -1.09 -11.28 -6.73
C GLY A 83 -0.51 -10.68 -5.45
N GLU A 84 0.49 -11.35 -4.87
CA GLU A 84 1.14 -10.95 -3.63
C GLU A 84 2.22 -9.90 -3.87
N LEU A 85 2.53 -9.16 -2.81
CA LEU A 85 3.75 -8.38 -2.71
C LEU A 85 4.81 -9.19 -1.99
N GLN A 86 6.04 -9.05 -2.42
CA GLN A 86 7.21 -9.56 -1.70
C GLN A 86 8.23 -8.43 -1.55
N PRO A 87 9.17 -8.53 -0.61
CA PRO A 87 10.32 -7.63 -0.58
C PRO A 87 11.06 -7.65 -1.92
N ALA A 88 11.47 -6.48 -2.40
CA ALA A 88 12.26 -6.38 -3.62
C ALA A 88 13.58 -7.14 -3.46
N THR A 89 13.83 -8.10 -4.35
CA THR A 89 14.98 -9.01 -4.30
C THR A 89 16.30 -8.26 -4.51
N ALA A 90 16.27 -7.19 -5.30
CA ALA A 90 17.41 -6.31 -5.55
C ALA A 90 17.70 -5.32 -4.40
N ALA A 91 16.80 -5.18 -3.42
CA ALA A 91 16.95 -4.23 -2.33
C ALA A 91 17.91 -4.73 -1.25
N GLY A 92 18.47 -3.80 -0.47
CA GLY A 92 19.34 -4.12 0.66
C GLY A 92 18.61 -4.84 1.79
N SER A 93 19.36 -5.44 2.73
CA SER A 93 18.78 -6.22 3.83
C SER A 93 17.80 -5.42 4.69
N ASP A 94 18.12 -4.14 4.93
CA ASP A 94 17.27 -3.20 5.68
C ASP A 94 15.95 -2.93 4.95
N GLU A 95 16.01 -2.54 3.67
CA GLU A 95 14.84 -2.24 2.85
C GLU A 95 13.92 -3.46 2.73
N GLN A 96 14.50 -4.64 2.52
CA GLN A 96 13.72 -5.85 2.50
C GLN A 96 13.09 -6.17 3.86
N HIS A 97 13.78 -5.88 4.98
CA HIS A 97 13.22 -6.04 6.33
C HIS A 97 12.03 -5.12 6.55
N ARG A 98 12.17 -3.83 6.22
CA ARG A 98 11.09 -2.84 6.27
C ARG A 98 9.89 -3.24 5.40
N ALA A 99 10.15 -3.79 4.22
CA ALA A 99 9.11 -4.33 3.34
C ALA A 99 8.35 -5.50 3.99
N ARG A 100 9.06 -6.47 4.60
CA ARG A 100 8.45 -7.58 5.35
C ARG A 100 7.56 -7.08 6.48
N VAL A 101 8.10 -6.23 7.35
CA VAL A 101 7.35 -5.63 8.47
C VAL A 101 6.09 -4.94 7.97
N THR A 102 6.18 -4.18 6.87
CA THR A 102 5.05 -3.47 6.28
C THR A 102 3.98 -4.41 5.71
N ILE A 103 4.40 -5.45 4.99
CA ILE A 103 3.48 -6.48 4.45
C ILE A 103 2.71 -7.14 5.59
N ASP A 104 3.40 -7.50 6.66
CA ASP A 104 2.84 -8.25 7.79
C ASP A 104 1.90 -7.38 8.63
N VAL A 105 2.36 -6.20 9.06
CA VAL A 105 1.58 -5.26 9.89
C VAL A 105 0.30 -4.80 9.18
N LEU A 106 0.39 -4.48 7.90
CA LEU A 106 -0.75 -3.97 7.12
C LEU A 106 -1.55 -5.10 6.43
N GLN A 107 -1.11 -6.36 6.59
CA GLN A 107 -1.63 -7.54 5.92
C GLN A 107 -1.84 -7.29 4.41
N LEU A 108 -0.81 -6.79 3.74
CA LEU A 108 -0.88 -6.41 2.32
C LEU A 108 -1.12 -7.61 1.40
N ASN A 109 -0.91 -8.83 1.88
CA ASN A 109 -1.14 -10.09 1.16
C ASN A 109 -2.41 -10.84 1.60
N ARG A 110 -3.34 -10.18 2.30
CA ARG A 110 -4.65 -10.78 2.56
C ARG A 110 -5.33 -11.18 1.23
N PRO A 111 -6.11 -12.28 1.19
CA PRO A 111 -6.65 -12.81 -0.07
C PRO A 111 -7.40 -11.78 -0.92
N GLY A 112 -8.20 -10.92 -0.28
CA GLY A 112 -8.93 -9.85 -0.96
C GLY A 112 -8.02 -8.83 -1.67
N ALA A 113 -6.89 -8.47 -1.07
CA ALA A 113 -5.93 -7.54 -1.68
C ALA A 113 -5.23 -8.17 -2.88
N CYS A 114 -4.82 -9.44 -2.79
CA CYS A 114 -4.18 -10.14 -3.91
C CYS A 114 -5.13 -10.28 -5.11
N MET A 115 -6.40 -10.60 -4.86
CA MET A 115 -7.44 -10.64 -5.90
C MET A 115 -7.68 -9.27 -6.53
N ALA A 116 -7.74 -8.21 -5.71
CA ALA A 116 -7.95 -6.85 -6.21
C ALA A 116 -6.78 -6.37 -7.09
N ARG A 117 -5.52 -6.64 -6.71
CA ARG A 117 -4.35 -6.34 -7.56
C ARG A 117 -4.40 -7.09 -8.89
N LYS A 118 -4.76 -8.38 -8.88
CA LYS A 118 -4.92 -9.16 -10.12
C LYS A 118 -5.97 -8.58 -11.06
N ARG A 119 -7.09 -8.10 -10.51
CA ARG A 119 -8.12 -7.40 -11.30
C ARG A 119 -7.59 -6.08 -11.86
N ALA A 120 -6.86 -5.31 -11.06
CA ALA A 120 -6.25 -4.07 -11.51
C ALA A 120 -5.25 -4.31 -12.66
N VAL A 121 -4.38 -5.31 -12.57
CA VAL A 121 -3.46 -5.69 -13.66
C VAL A 121 -4.21 -6.01 -14.96
N ARG A 122 -5.33 -6.75 -14.88
CA ARG A 122 -6.16 -7.03 -16.07
C ARG A 122 -6.75 -5.74 -16.65
N SER A 123 -7.24 -4.85 -15.79
CA SER A 123 -7.82 -3.56 -16.18
C SER A 123 -6.78 -2.65 -16.84
N ILE A 124 -5.60 -2.51 -16.23
CA ILE A 124 -4.47 -1.71 -16.75
C ILE A 124 -4.06 -2.23 -18.12
N ARG A 125 -3.85 -3.54 -18.27
CA ARG A 125 -3.46 -4.15 -19.56
C ARG A 125 -4.51 -3.93 -20.64
N HIS A 126 -5.80 -4.01 -20.29
CA HIS A 126 -6.88 -3.73 -21.22
C HIS A 126 -6.88 -2.26 -21.65
N ALA A 127 -6.83 -1.33 -20.71
CA ALA A 127 -6.79 0.11 -20.98
C ALA A 127 -5.58 0.49 -21.85
N HIS A 128 -4.39 -0.03 -21.51
CA HIS A 128 -3.18 0.16 -22.29
C HIS A 128 -3.32 -0.35 -23.73
N ALA A 129 -3.86 -1.55 -23.93
CA ALA A 129 -4.10 -2.11 -25.27
C ALA A 129 -5.14 -1.31 -26.08
N ALA A 130 -6.11 -0.69 -25.41
CA ALA A 130 -7.13 0.16 -26.01
C ALA A 130 -6.68 1.62 -26.23
N GLY A 131 -5.51 2.02 -25.73
CA GLY A 131 -5.04 3.40 -25.76
C GLY A 131 -5.82 4.34 -24.83
N GLU A 132 -6.48 3.79 -23.80
CA GLU A 132 -7.29 4.52 -22.83
C GLU A 132 -6.44 4.98 -21.63
N PRO A 133 -6.84 6.05 -20.92
CA PRO A 133 -6.20 6.46 -19.68
C PRO A 133 -6.22 5.34 -18.63
N GLU A 134 -5.05 5.03 -18.08
CA GLU A 134 -4.90 4.07 -16.99
C GLU A 134 -5.24 4.76 -15.65
N ASP A 135 -6.54 4.80 -15.32
CA ASP A 135 -7.02 5.21 -13.99
C ASP A 135 -7.40 3.96 -13.19
N SER A 136 -6.52 3.53 -12.29
CA SER A 136 -6.77 2.36 -11.46
C SER A 136 -6.16 2.51 -10.06
N GLY A 137 -6.78 1.84 -9.09
CA GLY A 137 -6.09 1.49 -7.85
C GLY A 137 -4.79 0.73 -8.13
N TYR A 138 -3.88 0.76 -7.16
CA TYR A 138 -2.57 0.11 -7.25
C TYR A 138 -1.71 0.70 -8.38
N ARG A 139 -1.51 2.02 -8.38
CA ARG A 139 -0.82 2.78 -9.43
C ARG A 139 0.60 2.32 -9.66
N TYR A 140 1.27 1.76 -8.66
CA TYR A 140 2.58 1.12 -8.82
C TYR A 140 2.58 -0.03 -9.85
N LEU A 141 1.42 -0.64 -10.14
CA LEU A 141 1.29 -1.68 -11.16
C LEU A 141 1.29 -1.13 -12.59
N ILE A 142 1.05 0.17 -12.79
CA ILE A 142 1.03 0.80 -14.11
C ILE A 142 2.40 0.67 -14.79
N ALA A 143 3.46 1.13 -14.11
CA ALA A 143 4.82 1.02 -14.64
C ALA A 143 5.18 -0.44 -14.92
N MET A 144 4.86 -1.33 -13.97
CA MET A 144 5.16 -2.76 -14.07
C MET A 144 4.43 -3.48 -15.21
N CYS A 145 3.23 -3.03 -15.60
CA CYS A 145 2.47 -3.68 -16.67
C CYS A 145 2.90 -3.25 -18.07
N ARG A 146 3.58 -2.11 -18.21
CA ARG A 146 4.06 -1.59 -19.50
C ARG A 146 5.35 -2.28 -19.97
N ASP A 147 6.15 -2.79 -19.03
CA ASP A 147 7.47 -3.38 -19.31
C ASP A 147 7.43 -4.90 -19.59
N VAL A 148 6.27 -5.55 -19.45
CA VAL A 148 6.11 -6.99 -19.75
C VAL A 148 5.77 -7.16 -21.23
N ARG A 149 6.81 -7.41 -22.04
CA ARG A 149 6.67 -7.88 -23.44
C ARG A 149 6.45 -9.38 -23.53
#